data_AF-A0A661ZW14-F1
#
_entry.id   AF-A0A661ZW14-F1
#
_cell.length_a   1.000
_cell.length_b   1.000
_cell.length_c   1.000
_cell.angle_alpha   90.00
_cell.angle_beta   90.00
_cell.angle_gamma   90.00
#
_symmetry.space_group_name_H-M   'P 1'
#
loop_
_entity.id
_entity.type
_entity.pdbx_description
1 polymer ?
#
loop_
_entity_poly.entity_id
_entity_poly.type
_entity_poly.pdbx_seq_one_letter_code
_entity_poly.pdbx_strand_id
1 'polypeptide(L)'
;MQKRAFRILLLVSLLIIISCSKDKSTNPSNSDVVVPLTIGNEWIYVELDDDLNIEEWSKQSVIETRNINLNNQDIEVAVLADYSKYSIDDPWELHNGRNLYRNNSDGLYYYGFIDEDKNGAKDSIYFLEETLEVKYPVNVGDSWVRESGLEWTCIAVDEEIDIPAGNFSCIVIRANISHEDEWYIYRYYCVNVGFVASYYSGVEGEPEAWVKLESYNF
;
A
#
# COMPACT_ATOMS: atom_id res chain seq x y z
N MET A 1 6.34 -61.39 8.65
CA MET A 1 6.97 -60.05 8.49
C MET A 1 6.00 -58.97 7.95
N GLN A 2 5.09 -59.29 7.01
CA GLN A 2 4.14 -58.32 6.40
C GLN A 2 3.28 -57.49 7.38
N LYS A 3 2.79 -58.08 8.48
CA LYS A 3 1.91 -57.37 9.44
C LYS A 3 2.61 -56.26 10.24
N ARG A 4 3.95 -56.26 10.34
CA ARG A 4 4.71 -55.20 11.01
C ARG A 4 4.96 -54.00 10.09
N ALA A 5 5.23 -54.24 8.82
CA ALA A 5 5.41 -53.19 7.82
C ALA A 5 4.12 -52.36 7.61
N PHE A 6 2.95 -53.03 7.59
CA PHE A 6 1.65 -52.35 7.43
C PHE A 6 1.33 -51.39 8.60
N ARG A 7 1.70 -51.75 9.84
CA ARG A 7 1.47 -50.89 11.01
C ARG A 7 2.37 -49.65 11.02
N ILE A 8 3.60 -49.77 10.52
CA ILE A 8 4.53 -48.63 10.41
C ILE A 8 4.06 -47.69 9.30
N LEU A 9 3.61 -48.22 8.16
CA LEU A 9 3.09 -47.40 7.06
C LEU A 9 1.85 -46.59 7.47
N LEU A 10 0.96 -47.17 8.28
CA LEU A 10 -0.25 -46.53 8.77
C LEU A 10 0.02 -45.46 9.84
N LEU A 11 1.11 -45.61 10.61
CA LEU A 11 1.60 -44.59 11.55
C LEU A 11 2.28 -43.41 10.84
N VAL A 12 2.99 -43.66 9.73
CA VAL A 12 3.63 -42.60 8.94
C VAL A 12 2.58 -41.80 8.16
N SER A 13 1.51 -42.41 7.65
CA SER A 13 0.44 -41.64 6.96
C SER A 13 -0.37 -40.76 7.91
N LEU A 14 -0.47 -41.12 9.20
CA LEU A 14 -1.18 -40.33 10.21
C LEU A 14 -0.39 -39.07 10.62
N LEU A 15 0.93 -39.06 10.46
CA LEU A 15 1.77 -37.89 10.77
C LEU A 15 1.68 -36.80 9.68
N ILE A 16 1.29 -37.14 8.46
CA ILE A 16 1.21 -36.18 7.35
C ILE A 16 -0.05 -35.30 7.46
N ILE A 17 -1.09 -35.76 8.16
CA ILE A 17 -2.37 -35.04 8.26
C ILE A 17 -2.37 -33.94 9.35
N ILE A 18 -1.37 -33.90 10.23
CA ILE A 18 -1.26 -32.90 11.31
C ILE A 18 -0.45 -31.66 10.88
N SER A 19 0.12 -31.66 9.66
CA SER A 19 0.95 -30.56 9.15
C SER A 19 0.18 -29.46 8.41
N CYS A 20 -1.15 -29.52 8.38
CA CYS A 20 -2.00 -28.50 7.75
C CYS A 20 -3.12 -28.03 8.69
N SER A 21 -2.76 -27.53 9.87
CA SER A 21 -3.58 -26.52 10.55
C SER A 21 -2.76 -25.25 10.68
N LYS A 22 -2.39 -24.64 9.54
CA LYS A 22 -2.19 -23.20 9.54
C LYS A 22 -3.58 -22.62 9.76
N ASP A 23 -3.84 -22.21 11.00
CA ASP A 23 -4.90 -21.26 11.29
C ASP A 23 -4.72 -20.11 10.31
N LYS A 24 -5.48 -20.12 9.22
CA LYS A 24 -5.66 -18.97 8.34
C LYS A 24 -6.66 -18.01 8.99
N SER A 25 -6.53 -17.80 10.29
CA SER A 25 -7.17 -16.67 10.95
C SER A 25 -6.46 -15.44 10.41
N THR A 26 -7.01 -14.88 9.34
CA THR A 26 -6.57 -13.61 8.73
C THR A 26 -6.95 -12.42 9.58
N ASN A 27 -7.49 -12.61 10.80
CA ASN A 27 -7.66 -11.51 11.74
C ASN A 27 -6.28 -10.92 12.00
N PRO A 28 -5.99 -9.70 11.50
CA PRO A 28 -4.71 -9.08 11.74
C PRO A 28 -4.57 -8.96 13.27
N SER A 29 -3.43 -9.42 13.81
CA SER A 29 -3.03 -9.03 15.16
C SER A 29 -3.23 -7.52 15.26
N ASN A 30 -3.91 -7.03 16.31
CA ASN A 30 -4.16 -5.60 16.59
C ASN A 30 -2.92 -4.76 16.32
N SER A 31 -2.71 -4.41 15.07
CA SER A 31 -1.54 -3.68 14.61
C SER A 31 -2.05 -2.29 14.42
N ASP A 32 -1.36 -1.38 15.06
CA ASP A 32 -1.66 0.05 15.01
C ASP A 32 -1.11 0.68 13.72
N VAL A 33 -0.66 -0.13 12.75
CA VAL A 33 0.05 0.32 11.55
C VAL A 33 -0.68 -0.08 10.27
N VAL A 34 -1.02 0.92 9.45
CA VAL A 34 -1.65 0.71 8.14
C VAL A 34 -0.63 0.35 7.06
N VAL A 35 0.53 1.04 6.98
CA VAL A 35 1.60 0.75 6.01
C VAL A 35 2.86 0.30 6.76
N PRO A 36 3.39 -0.92 6.53
CA PRO A 36 4.63 -1.34 7.19
C PRO A 36 5.85 -0.65 6.55
N LEU A 37 6.44 0.32 7.24
CA LEU A 37 7.55 1.16 6.74
C LEU A 37 8.94 0.62 7.08
N THR A 38 9.16 -0.70 7.02
CA THR A 38 10.46 -1.32 7.30
C THR A 38 11.36 -1.27 6.07
N ILE A 39 12.65 -0.91 6.23
CA ILE A 39 13.64 -0.93 5.14
C ILE A 39 13.67 -2.30 4.47
N GLY A 40 13.55 -2.32 3.13
CA GLY A 40 13.49 -3.53 2.33
C GLY A 40 12.08 -4.01 2.00
N ASN A 41 11.04 -3.42 2.61
CA ASN A 41 9.66 -3.66 2.20
C ASN A 41 9.44 -3.09 0.79
N GLU A 42 8.74 -3.86 -0.05
CA GLU A 42 8.44 -3.49 -1.43
C GLU A 42 6.99 -3.85 -1.82
N TRP A 43 6.42 -3.03 -2.71
CA TRP A 43 5.11 -3.23 -3.33
C TRP A 43 5.23 -3.03 -4.82
N ILE A 44 4.66 -3.92 -5.62
CA ILE A 44 4.60 -3.83 -7.07
C ILE A 44 3.13 -3.72 -7.47
N TYR A 45 2.80 -2.71 -8.26
CA TYR A 45 1.47 -2.43 -8.75
C TYR A 45 1.43 -2.52 -10.26
N VAL A 46 0.25 -2.86 -10.77
CA VAL A 46 -0.10 -2.78 -12.18
C VAL A 46 -1.26 -1.81 -12.34
N GLU A 47 -1.11 -0.87 -13.28
CA GLU A 47 -2.16 0.02 -13.73
C GLU A 47 -2.76 -0.55 -15.03
N LEU A 48 -4.08 -0.70 -15.02
CA LEU A 48 -4.86 -1.27 -16.11
C LEU A 48 -5.89 -0.23 -16.56
N ASP A 49 -5.73 0.20 -17.81
CA ASP A 49 -6.73 0.98 -18.54
C ASP A 49 -7.21 0.12 -19.72
N ASP A 50 -8.42 -0.45 -19.55
CA ASP A 50 -9.01 -1.38 -20.52
C ASP A 50 -9.38 -0.67 -21.83
N ASP A 51 -9.72 0.62 -21.79
CA ASP A 51 -10.12 1.40 -22.96
C ASP A 51 -8.91 1.74 -23.83
N LEU A 52 -7.76 2.01 -23.20
CA LEU A 52 -6.51 2.36 -23.88
C LEU A 52 -5.61 1.14 -24.14
N ASN A 53 -5.92 -0.01 -23.54
CA ASN A 53 -5.07 -1.20 -23.55
C ASN A 53 -3.64 -0.84 -23.10
N ILE A 54 -3.55 -0.07 -22.01
CA ILE A 54 -2.29 0.34 -21.37
C ILE A 54 -2.10 -0.51 -20.11
N GLU A 55 -0.88 -1.02 -19.96
CA GLU A 55 -0.42 -1.73 -18.78
C GLU A 55 0.87 -1.06 -18.30
N GLU A 56 0.79 -0.26 -17.24
CA GLU A 56 1.95 0.38 -16.63
C GLU A 56 2.27 -0.30 -15.29
N TRP A 57 3.55 -0.47 -15.01
CA TRP A 57 4.02 -1.10 -13.78
C TRP A 57 4.68 -0.06 -12.90
N SER A 58 4.31 -0.04 -11.63
CA SER A 58 4.99 0.77 -10.62
C SER A 58 5.48 -0.08 -9.46
N LYS A 59 6.53 0.40 -8.80
CA LYS A 59 7.09 -0.23 -7.60
C LYS A 59 7.36 0.82 -6.55
N GLN A 60 7.01 0.53 -5.31
CA GLN A 60 7.41 1.31 -4.16
C GLN A 60 8.33 0.50 -3.29
N SER A 61 9.42 1.09 -2.81
CA SER A 61 10.39 0.43 -1.93
C SER A 61 10.79 1.33 -0.77
N VAL A 62 10.79 0.81 0.45
CA VAL A 62 11.38 1.52 1.60
C VAL A 62 12.89 1.32 1.56
N ILE A 63 13.63 2.37 1.22
CA ILE A 63 15.07 2.25 0.93
C ILE A 63 15.96 2.65 2.10
N GLU A 64 15.50 3.57 2.97
CA GLU A 64 16.23 4.01 4.15
C GLU A 64 15.28 4.67 5.16
N THR A 65 15.82 4.98 6.34
CA THR A 65 15.23 5.96 7.26
C THR A 65 16.13 7.18 7.37
N ARG A 66 15.54 8.35 7.60
CA ARG A 66 16.25 9.62 7.68
C ARG A 66 15.67 10.48 8.81
N ASN A 67 16.53 11.22 9.50
CA ASN A 67 16.07 12.27 10.41
C ASN A 67 15.87 13.57 9.64
N ILE A 68 14.69 14.17 9.77
CA ILE A 68 14.36 15.50 9.27
C ILE A 68 14.15 16.46 10.44
N ASN A 69 14.41 17.75 10.24
CA ASN A 69 14.12 18.78 11.24
C ASN A 69 12.86 19.54 10.87
N LEU A 70 11.75 19.25 11.55
CA LEU A 70 10.46 19.93 11.37
C LEU A 70 10.15 20.73 12.63
N ASN A 71 9.95 22.05 12.51
CA ASN A 71 9.62 22.92 13.65
C ASN A 71 10.59 22.83 14.85
N ASN A 72 11.90 22.69 14.58
CA ASN A 72 12.97 22.45 15.57
C ASN A 72 12.87 21.11 16.32
N GLN A 73 12.16 20.13 15.78
CA GLN A 73 12.13 18.76 16.27
C GLN A 73 12.75 17.83 15.23
N ASP A 74 13.64 16.96 15.69
CA ASP A 74 14.18 15.89 14.86
C ASP A 74 13.17 14.74 14.83
N ILE A 75 12.72 14.39 13.62
CA ILE A 75 11.74 13.34 13.36
C ILE A 75 12.38 12.31 12.45
N GLU A 76 12.33 11.04 12.85
CA GLU A 76 12.72 9.93 11.99
C GLU A 76 11.57 9.58 11.04
N VAL A 77 11.86 9.57 9.73
CA VAL A 77 10.93 9.23 8.65
C VAL A 77 11.51 8.11 7.79
N ALA A 78 10.63 7.28 7.22
CA ALA A 78 10.97 6.32 6.18
C ALA A 78 11.00 7.00 4.81
N VAL A 79 11.98 6.61 3.99
CA VAL A 79 12.14 7.11 2.62
C VAL A 79 11.63 6.04 1.65
N LEU A 80 10.51 6.33 0.99
CA LEU A 80 9.92 5.48 -0.05
C LEU A 80 10.38 5.97 -1.42
N ALA A 81 11.03 5.10 -2.18
CA ALA A 81 11.36 5.34 -3.58
C ALA A 81 10.25 4.77 -4.47
N ASP A 82 9.75 5.59 -5.39
CA ASP A 82 8.77 5.18 -6.39
C ASP A 82 9.50 4.92 -7.72
N TYR A 83 9.22 3.79 -8.35
CA TYR A 83 9.75 3.40 -9.63
C TYR A 83 8.61 3.12 -10.60
N SER A 84 8.80 3.35 -11.89
CA SER A 84 7.88 2.90 -12.93
C SER A 84 8.60 2.26 -14.10
N LYS A 85 7.84 1.51 -14.91
CA LYS A 85 8.25 0.97 -16.20
C LYS A 85 7.03 0.71 -17.09
N TYR A 86 7.18 0.85 -18.40
CA TYR A 86 6.09 0.70 -19.38
C TYR A 86 5.86 -0.74 -19.84
N SER A 87 6.82 -1.63 -19.56
CA SER A 87 6.73 -3.05 -19.91
C SER A 87 7.38 -3.91 -18.84
N ILE A 88 6.96 -5.18 -18.74
CA ILE A 88 7.57 -6.14 -17.81
C ILE A 88 9.08 -6.32 -18.05
N ASP A 89 9.53 -6.18 -19.29
CA ASP A 89 10.92 -6.37 -19.71
C ASP A 89 11.79 -5.10 -19.54
N ASP A 90 11.18 -3.94 -19.30
CA ASP A 90 11.89 -2.69 -19.13
C ASP A 90 12.57 -2.64 -17.74
N PRO A 91 13.70 -1.93 -17.61
CA PRO A 91 14.30 -1.67 -16.30
C PRO A 91 13.40 -0.75 -15.46
N TRP A 92 13.45 -0.90 -14.14
CA TRP A 92 12.82 0.05 -13.23
C TRP A 92 13.53 1.40 -13.29
N GLU A 93 12.76 2.45 -13.56
CA GLU A 93 13.24 3.83 -13.53
C GLU A 93 12.67 4.54 -12.31
N LEU A 94 13.51 5.28 -11.57
CA LEU A 94 13.04 6.09 -10.44
C LEU A 94 12.13 7.19 -10.97
N HIS A 95 10.90 7.25 -10.47
CA HIS A 95 9.86 8.18 -10.89
C HIS A 95 9.50 9.10 -9.71
N ASN A 96 9.36 10.41 -9.94
CA ASN A 96 8.91 11.40 -8.94
C ASN A 96 9.71 11.53 -7.62
N GLY A 97 10.96 11.06 -7.58
CA GLY A 97 11.83 11.24 -6.42
C GLY A 97 11.55 10.25 -5.29
N ARG A 98 11.74 10.69 -4.03
CA ARG A 98 11.61 9.83 -2.84
C ARG A 98 10.69 10.48 -1.81
N ASN A 99 9.59 9.82 -1.47
CA ASN A 99 8.62 10.32 -0.52
C ASN A 99 9.03 10.03 0.93
N LEU A 100 8.63 10.91 1.85
CA LEU A 100 8.94 10.82 3.27
C LEU A 100 7.68 10.48 4.06
N TYR A 101 7.67 9.32 4.73
CA TYR A 101 6.51 8.84 5.48
C TYR A 101 6.84 8.44 6.91
N ARG A 102 5.84 8.49 7.80
CA ARG A 102 5.93 7.97 9.16
C ARG A 102 4.57 7.44 9.62
N ASN A 103 4.56 6.33 10.36
CA ASN A 103 3.36 5.93 11.10
C ASN A 103 3.35 6.63 12.47
N ASN A 104 2.25 7.32 12.74
CA ASN A 104 1.92 7.87 14.05
C ASN A 104 0.77 7.04 14.66
N SER A 105 0.38 7.37 15.89
CA SER A 105 -0.69 6.64 16.61
C SER A 105 -2.09 6.78 16.01
N ASP A 106 -2.28 7.77 15.14
CA ASP A 106 -3.55 8.14 14.51
C ASP A 106 -3.53 8.02 12.98
N GLY A 107 -2.43 7.51 12.40
CA GLY A 107 -2.37 7.23 10.97
C GLY A 107 -0.99 7.27 10.34
N LEU A 108 -0.99 7.17 9.01
CA LEU A 108 0.17 7.38 8.16
C LEU A 108 0.27 8.87 7.82
N TYR A 109 1.46 9.44 8.03
CA TYR A 109 1.77 10.82 7.70
C TYR A 109 2.78 10.91 6.57
N TYR A 110 2.54 11.86 5.67
CA TYR A 110 3.44 12.31 4.62
C TYR A 110 4.15 13.60 5.08
N TYR A 111 5.45 13.70 4.83
CA TYR A 111 6.29 14.83 5.24
C TYR A 111 6.90 15.61 4.06
N GLY A 112 6.66 15.18 2.81
CA GLY A 112 7.25 15.78 1.61
C GLY A 112 8.05 14.78 0.78
N PHE A 113 8.80 15.27 -0.20
CA PHE A 113 9.61 14.44 -1.10
C PHE A 113 11.02 14.99 -1.30
N ILE A 114 11.95 14.10 -1.59
CA ILE A 114 13.33 14.40 -1.97
C ILE A 114 13.40 14.30 -3.49
N ASP A 115 13.69 15.40 -4.17
CA ASP A 115 14.00 15.36 -5.59
C ASP A 115 15.50 15.05 -5.77
N GLU A 116 15.78 14.07 -6.62
CA GLU A 116 17.13 13.85 -7.10
C GLU A 116 17.30 14.69 -8.36
N ASP A 117 17.92 15.87 -8.21
CA ASP A 117 18.28 16.68 -9.36
C ASP A 117 19.13 15.82 -10.29
N LYS A 118 18.65 15.59 -11.52
CA LYS A 118 19.26 14.70 -12.54
C LYS A 118 20.73 15.05 -12.85
N ASN A 119 21.19 16.21 -12.39
CA ASN A 119 22.54 16.72 -12.55
C ASN A 119 23.48 16.42 -11.36
N GLY A 120 23.05 15.63 -10.36
CA GLY A 120 23.87 15.25 -9.21
C GLY A 120 24.08 16.38 -8.20
N ALA A 121 23.22 17.41 -8.23
CA ALA A 121 23.14 18.41 -7.18
C ALA A 121 22.36 17.84 -5.98
N LYS A 122 22.74 18.25 -4.77
CA LYS A 122 22.29 17.71 -3.47
C LYS A 122 20.79 17.42 -3.40
N ASP A 123 20.45 16.27 -2.81
CA ASP A 123 19.15 15.93 -2.20
C ASP A 123 18.50 17.19 -1.63
N SER A 124 17.56 17.75 -2.39
CA SER A 124 16.80 18.91 -1.97
C SER A 124 15.45 18.38 -1.53
N ILE A 125 15.11 18.63 -0.26
CA ILE A 125 13.80 18.28 0.29
C ILE A 125 12.84 19.37 -0.17
N TYR A 126 11.90 18.98 -1.02
CA TYR A 126 10.81 19.82 -1.47
C TYR A 126 9.60 19.49 -0.62
N PHE A 127 9.14 20.48 0.13
CA PHE A 127 8.07 20.39 1.13
C PHE A 127 8.47 19.66 2.41
N LEU A 128 8.20 20.32 3.53
CA LEU A 128 8.36 19.77 4.86
C LEU A 128 7.14 20.16 5.68
N GLU A 129 6.02 19.52 5.39
CA GLU A 129 4.75 19.71 6.08
C GLU A 129 4.22 18.36 6.52
N GLU A 130 3.81 18.27 7.78
CA GLU A 130 3.21 17.07 8.33
C GLU A 130 1.75 16.98 7.89
N THR A 131 1.48 16.06 6.96
CA THR A 131 0.14 15.85 6.37
C THR A 131 -0.35 14.44 6.68
N LEU A 132 -1.56 14.32 7.23
CA LEU A 132 -2.20 13.02 7.43
C LEU A 132 -2.60 12.41 6.07
N GLU A 133 -1.87 11.38 5.63
CA GLU A 133 -2.15 10.65 4.39
C GLU A 133 -3.34 9.70 4.61
N VAL A 134 -3.26 8.82 5.62
CA VAL A 134 -4.35 7.90 5.97
C VAL A 134 -4.59 7.90 7.47
N LYS A 135 -5.81 8.24 7.88
CA LYS A 135 -6.25 8.09 9.28
C LYS A 135 -6.38 6.60 9.65
N TYR A 136 -5.82 6.21 10.79
CA TYR A 136 -6.02 4.88 11.35
C TYR A 136 -5.73 4.85 12.87
N PRO A 137 -6.61 4.28 13.71
CA PRO A 137 -7.90 3.65 13.39
C PRO A 137 -8.90 4.66 12.82
N VAL A 138 -9.85 4.17 12.03
CA VAL A 138 -10.81 5.00 11.30
C VAL A 138 -12.20 4.37 11.34
N ASN A 139 -13.23 5.21 11.34
CA ASN A 139 -14.63 4.81 11.25
C ASN A 139 -15.22 5.30 9.93
N VAL A 140 -16.25 4.60 9.43
CA VAL A 140 -17.05 5.08 8.30
C VAL A 140 -17.61 6.47 8.60
N GLY A 141 -17.42 7.40 7.67
CA GLY A 141 -17.80 8.81 7.78
C GLY A 141 -16.74 9.71 8.40
N ASP A 142 -15.62 9.18 8.91
CA ASP A 142 -14.46 10.01 9.24
C ASP A 142 -13.91 10.68 7.97
N SER A 143 -13.59 11.97 8.08
CA SER A 143 -13.01 12.76 6.99
C SER A 143 -11.79 13.56 7.44
N TRP A 144 -10.84 13.77 6.52
CA TRP A 144 -9.65 14.61 6.73
C TRP A 144 -9.20 15.24 5.41
N VAL A 145 -8.46 16.34 5.51
CA VAL A 145 -7.93 17.07 4.34
C VAL A 145 -6.45 16.74 4.18
N ARG A 146 -6.02 16.44 2.96
CA ARG A 146 -4.60 16.26 2.60
C ARG A 146 -3.99 17.57 2.06
N GLU A 147 -2.68 17.57 1.82
CA GLU A 147 -1.92 18.73 1.33
C GLU A 147 -2.52 19.35 0.05
N SER A 148 -3.14 18.53 -0.82
CA SER A 148 -3.82 19.01 -2.03
C SER A 148 -5.10 19.82 -1.77
N GLY A 149 -5.52 19.97 -0.51
CA GLY A 149 -6.81 20.54 -0.13
C GLY A 149 -7.99 19.60 -0.38
N LEU A 150 -7.75 18.40 -0.93
CA LEU A 150 -8.78 17.40 -1.16
C LEU A 150 -9.21 16.77 0.17
N GLU A 151 -10.52 16.77 0.41
CA GLU A 151 -11.13 16.07 1.53
C GLU A 151 -11.32 14.59 1.19
N TRP A 152 -10.73 13.73 2.03
CA TRP A 152 -10.88 12.29 1.98
C TRP A 152 -11.87 11.85 3.04
N THR A 153 -12.75 10.92 2.68
CA THR A 153 -13.75 10.34 3.58
C THR A 153 -13.63 8.82 3.58
N CYS A 154 -13.61 8.19 4.76
CA CYS A 154 -13.73 6.75 4.88
C CYS A 154 -15.18 6.34 4.58
N ILE A 155 -15.37 5.51 3.56
CA ILE A 155 -16.70 5.05 3.13
C ILE A 155 -16.97 3.60 3.53
N ALA A 156 -15.93 2.82 3.77
CA ALA A 156 -16.04 1.45 4.24
C ALA A 156 -14.83 1.07 5.09
N VAL A 157 -15.09 0.17 6.04
CA VAL A 157 -14.09 -0.57 6.82
C VAL A 157 -14.38 -2.05 6.62
N ASP A 158 -13.34 -2.88 6.57
CA ASP A 158 -13.42 -4.32 6.31
C ASP A 158 -14.05 -4.69 4.94
N GLU A 159 -13.91 -3.83 3.93
CA GLU A 159 -14.33 -4.14 2.55
C GLU A 159 -13.41 -5.20 1.95
N GLU A 160 -13.99 -6.29 1.47
CA GLU A 160 -13.23 -7.37 0.83
C GLU A 160 -12.92 -7.04 -0.64
N ILE A 161 -11.66 -7.18 -1.04
CA ILE A 161 -11.21 -7.03 -2.42
C ILE A 161 -10.33 -8.21 -2.85
N ASP A 162 -10.58 -8.72 -4.05
CA ASP A 162 -9.78 -9.78 -4.69
C ASP A 162 -8.94 -9.15 -5.81
N ILE A 163 -7.62 -9.18 -5.65
CA ILE A 163 -6.62 -8.60 -6.56
C ILE A 163 -5.49 -9.62 -6.79
N PRO A 164 -4.56 -9.41 -7.75
CA PRO A 164 -3.55 -10.42 -8.06
C PRO A 164 -2.67 -10.82 -6.86
N ALA A 165 -2.35 -9.88 -5.96
CA ALA A 165 -1.60 -10.17 -4.74
C ALA A 165 -2.37 -11.02 -3.68
N GLY A 166 -3.69 -11.19 -3.84
CA GLY A 166 -4.53 -11.98 -2.93
C GLY A 166 -5.88 -11.33 -2.60
N ASN A 167 -6.53 -11.90 -1.58
CA ASN A 167 -7.78 -11.38 -1.03
C ASN A 167 -7.48 -10.62 0.26
N PHE A 168 -8.04 -9.41 0.38
CA PHE A 168 -7.78 -8.52 1.51
C PHE A 168 -9.07 -7.90 2.05
N SER A 169 -9.08 -7.65 3.35
CA SER A 169 -10.10 -6.86 4.05
C SER A 169 -9.55 -5.47 4.33
N CYS A 170 -10.17 -4.43 3.79
CA CYS A 170 -9.54 -3.13 3.63
C CYS A 170 -10.44 -1.97 4.07
N ILE A 171 -9.79 -0.87 4.38
CA ILE A 171 -10.40 0.45 4.53
C ILE A 171 -10.51 1.05 3.13
N VAL A 172 -11.69 1.57 2.80
CA VAL A 172 -11.93 2.30 1.56
C VAL A 172 -12.11 3.77 1.88
N ILE A 173 -11.27 4.60 1.27
CA ILE A 173 -11.36 6.05 1.36
C ILE A 173 -11.65 6.63 -0.02
N ARG A 174 -12.35 7.75 -0.04
CA ARG A 174 -12.76 8.44 -1.26
C ARG A 174 -12.51 9.94 -1.15
N ALA A 175 -12.05 10.55 -2.22
CA ALA A 175 -12.07 11.99 -2.40
C ALA A 175 -12.81 12.37 -3.69
N ASN A 176 -13.46 13.54 -3.68
CA ASN A 176 -13.97 14.17 -4.89
C ASN A 176 -12.86 15.06 -5.48
N ILE A 177 -12.45 14.80 -6.72
CA ILE A 177 -11.35 15.49 -7.40
C ILE A 177 -11.81 16.58 -8.37
N SER A 178 -13.11 16.65 -8.70
CA SER A 178 -13.69 17.72 -9.54
C SER A 178 -14.98 18.25 -8.93
N HIS A 179 -14.99 19.53 -8.57
CA HIS A 179 -16.17 20.18 -8.01
C HIS A 179 -17.35 20.25 -8.99
N GLU A 180 -17.09 20.23 -10.30
CA GLU A 180 -18.14 20.40 -11.33
C GLU A 180 -18.57 19.07 -11.96
N ASP A 181 -17.66 18.12 -12.11
CA ASP A 181 -17.87 16.92 -12.95
C ASP A 181 -18.07 15.61 -12.16
N GLU A 182 -18.25 15.68 -10.84
CA GLU A 182 -18.47 14.49 -9.97
C GLU A 182 -17.43 13.37 -10.15
N TRP A 183 -16.16 13.72 -10.36
CA TRP A 183 -15.09 12.73 -10.43
C TRP A 183 -14.63 12.34 -9.04
N TYR A 184 -14.52 11.03 -8.81
CA TYR A 184 -14.06 10.47 -7.56
C TYR A 184 -12.77 9.68 -7.75
N ILE A 185 -11.92 9.70 -6.73
CA ILE A 185 -10.84 8.74 -6.55
C ILE A 185 -11.14 7.89 -5.33
N TYR A 186 -11.00 6.58 -5.49
CA TYR A 186 -11.13 5.59 -4.42
C TYR A 186 -9.75 5.00 -4.13
N ARG A 187 -9.44 4.76 -2.87
CA ARG A 187 -8.22 4.06 -2.44
C ARG A 187 -8.53 3.02 -1.39
N TYR A 188 -7.90 1.87 -1.53
CA TYR A 188 -8.00 0.72 -0.63
C TYR A 188 -6.70 0.60 0.16
N TYR A 189 -6.81 0.64 1.48
CA TYR A 189 -5.69 0.42 2.39
C TYR A 189 -6.01 -0.75 3.31
N CYS A 190 -5.10 -1.73 3.42
CA CYS A 190 -5.30 -2.90 4.27
C CYS A 190 -4.22 -2.92 5.35
N VAL A 191 -4.63 -3.21 6.58
CA VAL A 191 -3.76 -3.13 7.77
C VAL A 191 -2.57 -4.09 7.63
N ASN A 192 -1.36 -3.62 7.98
CA ASN A 192 -0.09 -4.33 7.76
C ASN A 192 0.31 -4.60 6.30
N VAL A 193 -0.45 -4.09 5.33
CA VAL A 193 -0.09 -4.21 3.91
C VAL A 193 0.15 -2.83 3.33
N GLY A 194 -0.74 -1.88 3.61
CA GLY A 194 -0.70 -0.53 3.06
C GLY A 194 -1.67 -0.35 1.92
N PHE A 195 -1.30 0.49 0.95
CA PHE A 195 -2.09 0.73 -0.26
C PHE A 195 -2.14 -0.55 -1.11
N VAL A 196 -3.33 -0.96 -1.54
CA VAL A 196 -3.48 -2.17 -2.38
C VAL A 196 -4.20 -1.94 -3.69
N ALA A 197 -5.03 -0.90 -3.78
CA ALA A 197 -5.72 -0.56 -5.01
C ALA A 197 -6.22 0.88 -5.01
N SER A 198 -6.37 1.45 -6.21
CA SER A 198 -7.16 2.67 -6.45
C SER A 198 -7.89 2.60 -7.77
N TYR A 199 -8.93 3.41 -7.90
CA TYR A 199 -9.55 3.68 -9.18
C TYR A 199 -10.16 5.07 -9.25
N TYR A 200 -10.31 5.57 -10.48
CA TYR A 200 -11.09 6.76 -10.80
C TYR A 200 -12.48 6.38 -11.29
N SER A 201 -13.43 7.28 -11.09
CA SER A 201 -14.84 7.01 -11.33
C SER A 201 -15.58 8.33 -11.60
N GLY A 202 -16.11 8.50 -12.82
CA GLY A 202 -17.01 9.59 -13.17
C GLY A 202 -18.47 9.34 -12.78
N VAL A 203 -18.81 8.11 -12.39
CA VAL A 203 -20.11 7.72 -11.82
C VAL A 203 -19.87 6.95 -10.53
N GLU A 204 -20.34 7.48 -9.40
CA GLU A 204 -20.03 6.96 -8.06
C GLU A 204 -20.06 5.42 -7.96
N GLY A 205 -18.88 4.81 -7.80
CA GLY A 205 -18.71 3.37 -7.60
C GLY A 205 -18.54 2.55 -8.89
N GLU A 206 -18.56 3.20 -10.05
CA GLU A 206 -18.24 2.59 -11.34
C GLU A 206 -16.79 2.93 -11.72
N PRO A 207 -15.86 1.97 -11.64
CA PRO A 207 -14.45 2.22 -11.91
C PRO A 207 -14.18 2.33 -13.41
N GLU A 208 -13.31 3.27 -13.79
CA GLU A 208 -12.87 3.46 -15.18
C GLU A 208 -11.46 2.93 -15.43
N ALA A 209 -10.52 3.22 -14.53
CA ALA A 209 -9.15 2.74 -14.58
C ALA A 209 -8.70 2.29 -13.18
N TRP A 210 -7.93 1.21 -13.12
CA TRP A 210 -7.50 0.60 -11.86
C TRP A 210 -5.98 0.62 -11.72
N VAL A 211 -5.52 0.89 -10.50
CA VAL A 211 -4.20 0.48 -10.02
C VAL A 211 -4.44 -0.64 -9.00
N LYS A 212 -3.74 -1.77 -9.14
CA LYS A 212 -3.87 -2.94 -8.24
C LYS A 212 -2.51 -3.46 -7.82
N LEU A 213 -2.41 -3.89 -6.57
CA LEU A 213 -1.22 -4.55 -6.04
C LEU A 213 -1.08 -5.93 -6.70
N GLU A 214 0.03 -6.10 -7.41
CA GLU A 214 0.39 -7.35 -8.05
C GLU A 214 1.13 -8.26 -7.07
N SER A 215 2.08 -7.73 -6.32
CA SER A 215 2.86 -8.47 -5.33
C SER A 215 3.52 -7.54 -4.30
N TYR A 216 3.97 -8.10 -3.19
CA TYR A 216 4.68 -7.37 -2.14
C TYR A 216 5.68 -8.29 -1.42
N ASN A 217 6.66 -7.69 -0.74
CA ASN A 217 7.69 -8.38 0.04
C ASN A 217 7.92 -7.63 1.36
N PHE A 218 7.91 -8.34 2.50
CA PHE A 218 8.12 -7.81 3.86
C PHE A 218 9.20 -8.62 4.60
#